data_AF-K1YNB4-F1
#
_entry.id   AF-K1YNB4-F1
#
_cell.length_a   1.000
_cell.length_b   1.000
_cell.length_c   1.000
_cell.angle_alpha   90.00
_cell.angle_beta   90.00
_cell.angle_gamma   90.00
#
_symmetry.space_group_name_H-M   'P 1'
#
loop_
_entity.id
_entity.type
_entity.pdbx_description
1 polymer ?
#
loop_
_entity_poly.entity_id
_entity_poly.type
_entity_poly.pdbx_seq_one_letter_code
_entity_poly.pdbx_strand_id
1 'polypeptide(L)'
;LYASKITRTVNNIANGVEITMTTTDAATLTHMQSMFDSNQAKTPANSLITVTREKLANGTKITMTSTDATTVKSIQDRAAAGKMGAFGQMGMGGKHGKMGGKKGGMRGGNNGNCPMVTQ
;
A
#
# COMPACT_ATOMS: atom_id res chain seq x y z
N LEU A 1 5.79 -12.43 13.79
CA LEU A 1 4.42 -12.22 13.25
C LEU A 1 3.70 -11.22 14.13
N TYR A 2 3.79 -9.93 13.81
CA TYR A 2 3.10 -8.86 14.57
C TYR A 2 1.61 -8.80 14.22
N ALA A 3 1.24 -9.16 12.98
CA ALA A 3 -0.13 -9.09 12.47
C ALA A 3 -1.14 -9.97 13.23
N SER A 4 -0.71 -11.11 13.79
CA SER A 4 -1.59 -12.00 14.57
C SER A 4 -1.90 -11.48 15.97
N LYS A 5 -1.20 -10.43 16.43
CA LYS A 5 -1.40 -9.79 17.73
C LYS A 5 -2.15 -8.46 17.63
N ILE A 6 -2.66 -8.13 16.46
CA ILE A 6 -3.36 -6.87 16.19
C ILE A 6 -4.83 -7.15 15.91
N THR A 7 -5.69 -6.56 16.72
CA THR A 7 -7.13 -6.53 16.47
C THR A 7 -7.44 -5.38 15.52
N ARG A 8 -7.99 -5.69 14.35
CA ARG A 8 -8.43 -4.72 13.34
C ARG A 8 -9.95 -4.63 13.33
N THR A 9 -10.45 -3.43 13.55
CA THR A 9 -11.87 -3.10 13.45
C THR A 9 -12.07 -2.11 12.30
N VAL A 10 -13.03 -2.39 11.43
CA VAL A 10 -13.42 -1.50 10.33
C VAL A 10 -14.85 -1.05 10.59
N ASN A 11 -15.06 0.26 10.68
CA ASN A 11 -16.36 0.87 10.86
C ASN A 11 -16.68 1.73 9.64
N ASN A 12 -17.71 1.36 8.89
CA ASN A 12 -18.17 2.17 7.77
C ASN A 12 -18.98 3.34 8.31
N ILE A 13 -18.62 4.56 7.92
CA ILE A 13 -19.32 5.80 8.27
C ILE A 13 -19.98 6.39 7.02
N ALA A 14 -20.93 7.31 7.19
CA ALA A 14 -21.71 7.87 6.08
C ALA A 14 -20.86 8.36 4.90
N ASN A 15 -19.72 9.01 5.20
CA ASN A 15 -18.84 9.62 4.21
C ASN A 15 -17.51 8.88 4.04
N GLY A 16 -17.41 7.60 4.45
CA GLY A 16 -16.16 6.85 4.32
C GLY A 16 -16.01 5.69 5.30
N VAL A 17 -14.82 5.57 5.90
CA VAL A 17 -14.49 4.46 6.80
C VAL A 17 -13.53 4.88 7.92
N GLU A 18 -13.68 4.25 9.08
CA GLU A 18 -12.73 4.31 10.18
C GLU A 18 -12.12 2.93 10.39
N ILE A 19 -10.80 2.86 10.46
CA ILE A 19 -10.05 1.65 10.71
C ILE A 19 -9.30 1.84 12.02
N THR A 20 -9.65 1.03 13.01
CA THR A 20 -8.99 1.01 14.31
C THR A 20 -8.16 -0.26 14.43
N MET A 21 -6.89 -0.11 14.79
CA MET A 21 -5.98 -1.22 15.03
C MET A 21 -5.46 -1.12 16.45
N THR A 22 -5.67 -2.17 17.25
CA THR A 22 -5.26 -2.22 18.66
C THR A 22 -4.46 -3.47 18.94
N THR A 23 -3.60 -3.39 19.95
CA THR A 23 -2.81 -4.53 20.43
C THR A 23 -2.58 -4.42 21.93
N THR A 24 -2.43 -5.57 22.59
CA THR A 24 -2.04 -5.65 24.01
C THR A 24 -0.55 -5.98 24.17
N ASP A 25 0.15 -6.24 23.07
CA ASP A 25 1.57 -6.59 23.07
C ASP A 25 2.44 -5.35 22.90
N ALA A 26 3.29 -5.05 23.89
CA ALA A 26 4.09 -3.83 23.91
C ALA A 26 5.04 -3.71 22.70
N ALA A 27 5.68 -4.80 22.28
CA ALA A 27 6.57 -4.80 21.13
C ALA A 27 5.81 -4.52 19.81
N THR A 28 4.60 -5.09 19.69
CA THR A 28 3.69 -4.83 18.58
C THR A 28 3.22 -3.37 18.58
N LEU A 29 2.90 -2.82 19.75
CA LEU A 29 2.48 -1.42 19.90
C LEU A 29 3.60 -0.46 19.46
N THR A 30 4.83 -0.66 19.94
CA THR A 30 5.99 0.16 19.56
C THR A 30 6.22 0.10 18.05
N HIS A 31 6.13 -1.09 17.45
CA HIS A 31 6.27 -1.25 16.01
C HIS A 31 5.15 -0.53 15.24
N MET A 32 3.90 -0.64 15.69
CA MET A 32 2.76 0.07 15.10
C MET A 32 2.92 1.58 15.18
N GLN A 33 3.33 2.12 16.33
CA GLN A 33 3.52 3.56 16.52
C GLN A 33 4.69 4.10 15.69
N SER A 34 5.79 3.35 15.58
CA SER A 34 6.93 3.71 14.71
C SER A 34 6.54 3.75 13.23
N MET A 35 5.76 2.76 12.78
CA MET A 35 5.24 2.77 11.40
C MET A 35 4.18 3.85 11.18
N PHE A 36 3.45 4.27 12.22
CA PHE A 36 2.51 5.38 12.14
C PHE A 36 3.25 6.67 11.83
N ASP A 37 4.33 6.96 12.57
CA ASP A 37 5.14 8.17 12.37
C ASP A 37 5.71 8.22 10.96
N SER A 38 6.23 7.08 10.47
CA SER A 38 6.78 6.96 9.12
C SER A 38 5.75 7.15 7.99
N ASN A 39 4.46 6.98 8.29
CA ASN A 39 3.38 7.12 7.32
C ASN A 39 2.51 8.36 7.54
N GLN A 40 2.77 9.15 8.59
CA GLN A 40 2.00 10.36 8.91
C GLN A 40 2.11 11.40 7.78
N ALA A 41 3.29 11.52 7.15
CA ALA A 41 3.55 12.44 6.05
C ALA A 41 2.98 11.97 4.69
N LYS A 42 2.45 10.74 4.59
CA LYS A 42 1.89 10.22 3.33
C LYS A 42 0.43 10.63 3.22
N THR A 43 0.20 11.78 2.58
CA THR A 43 -1.10 12.17 2.05
C THR A 43 -1.46 11.30 0.84
N PRO A 44 -2.75 10.93 0.69
CA PRO A 44 -3.20 10.29 -0.53
C PRO A 44 -2.97 11.24 -1.71
N ALA A 45 -2.53 10.69 -2.85
CA ALA A 45 -2.34 11.48 -4.08
C ALA A 45 -3.66 12.03 -4.66
N ASN A 46 -4.80 11.60 -4.12
CA ASN A 46 -6.13 12.02 -4.55
C ASN A 46 -6.67 13.10 -3.60
N SER A 47 -6.88 14.31 -4.13
CA SER A 47 -7.44 15.46 -3.40
C SER A 47 -8.88 15.26 -2.93
N LEU A 48 -9.58 14.24 -3.43
CA LEU A 48 -10.97 13.93 -3.05
C LEU A 48 -11.06 13.09 -1.76
N ILE A 49 -9.93 12.62 -1.22
CA ILE A 49 -9.91 11.76 -0.04
C ILE A 49 -9.16 12.48 1.08
N THR A 50 -9.85 12.74 2.18
CA THR A 50 -9.22 13.18 3.42
C THR A 50 -8.86 11.96 4.24
N VAL A 51 -7.58 11.86 4.65
CA VAL A 51 -7.10 10.80 5.54
C VAL A 51 -6.63 11.47 6.83
N THR A 52 -7.27 11.16 7.94
CA THR A 52 -6.80 11.53 9.27
C THR A 52 -6.27 10.28 9.97
N ARG A 53 -5.17 10.44 10.70
CA ARG A 53 -4.52 9.36 11.42
C ARG A 53 -4.30 9.82 12.85
N GLU A 54 -4.63 8.96 13.80
CA GLU A 54 -4.55 9.23 15.23
C GLU A 54 -3.81 8.09 15.94
N LYS A 55 -2.92 8.44 16.87
CA LYS A 55 -2.31 7.46 17.77
C LYS A 55 -3.23 7.27 18.97
N LEU A 56 -3.46 6.01 19.33
CA LEU A 56 -4.15 5.61 20.54
C LEU A 56 -3.13 5.06 21.53
N ALA A 57 -3.46 5.06 22.83
CA ALA A 57 -2.60 4.51 23.86
C ALA A 57 -2.25 3.03 23.63
N ASN A 58 -3.17 2.27 23.03
CA ASN A 58 -3.04 0.84 22.71
C ASN A 58 -3.04 0.55 21.20
N GLY A 59 -2.83 1.55 20.34
CA GLY A 59 -2.91 1.32 18.90
C GLY A 59 -2.93 2.57 18.04
N THR A 60 -3.62 2.48 16.90
CA THR A 60 -3.78 3.56 15.93
C THR A 60 -5.17 3.55 15.32
N LYS A 61 -5.67 4.73 14.94
CA LYS A 61 -6.91 4.93 14.22
C LYS A 61 -6.64 5.67 12.92
N ILE A 62 -7.29 5.24 11.85
CA ILE A 62 -7.22 5.88 10.53
C ILE A 62 -8.63 6.13 10.07
N THR A 63 -8.98 7.39 9.82
CA THR A 63 -10.27 7.78 9.28
C THR A 63 -10.06 8.29 7.85
N MET A 64 -10.85 7.77 6.93
CA MET A 64 -10.79 8.14 5.51
C MET A 64 -12.17 8.60 5.09
N THR A 65 -12.27 9.84 4.61
CA THR A 65 -13.53 10.45 4.19
C THR A 65 -13.42 11.02 2.78
N SER A 66 -14.57 11.10 2.12
CA SER A 66 -14.71 11.77 0.82
C SER A 66 -16.09 12.40 0.72
N THR A 67 -16.21 13.46 -0.08
CA THR A 67 -17.49 14.07 -0.44
C THR A 67 -18.10 13.43 -1.69
N ASP A 68 -17.32 12.63 -2.43
CA ASP A 68 -17.79 11.95 -3.64
C ASP A 68 -18.29 10.54 -3.32
N ALA A 69 -19.55 10.26 -3.65
CA ALA A 69 -20.20 8.99 -3.31
C ALA A 69 -19.51 7.77 -3.95
N THR A 70 -18.94 7.92 -5.16
CA THR A 70 -18.22 6.82 -5.82
C THR A 70 -16.92 6.49 -5.09
N THR A 71 -16.25 7.53 -4.59
CA THR A 71 -15.03 7.43 -3.80
C THR A 71 -15.31 6.85 -2.42
N VAL A 72 -16.40 7.25 -1.76
CA VAL A 72 -16.84 6.66 -0.48
C VAL A 72 -17.04 5.15 -0.62
N LYS A 73 -17.78 4.72 -1.64
CA LYS A 73 -18.00 3.29 -1.90
C LYS A 73 -16.70 2.54 -2.16
N SER A 74 -15.81 3.11 -2.99
CA SER A 74 -14.48 2.54 -3.28
C SER A 74 -13.62 2.38 -2.02
N ILE A 75 -13.66 3.35 -1.10
CA ILE A 75 -12.95 3.28 0.18
C ILE A 75 -13.54 2.18 1.05
N GLN A 76 -14.87 2.10 1.19
CA GLN A 76 -15.54 1.08 2.00
C GLN A 76 -15.26 -0.34 1.47
N ASP A 77 -15.36 -0.54 0.15
CA ASP A 77 -15.08 -1.82 -0.51
C ASP A 77 -13.62 -2.29 -0.27
N ARG A 78 -12.66 -1.36 -0.38
CA ARG A 78 -11.24 -1.67 -0.11
C ARG A 78 -10.97 -1.97 1.36
N ALA A 79 -11.68 -1.30 2.27
CA ALA A 79 -11.54 -1.52 3.70
C ALA A 79 -12.09 -2.88 4.12
N ALA A 80 -13.23 -3.28 3.55
CA ALA A 80 -13.83 -4.60 3.74
C ALA A 80 -12.93 -5.72 3.19
N ALA A 81 -12.31 -5.52 2.02
CA ALA A 81 -11.42 -6.51 1.41
C ALA A 81 -10.06 -6.69 2.13
N GLY A 82 -9.80 -5.98 3.23
CA GLY A 82 -8.51 -6.02 3.94
C GLY A 82 -7.34 -5.42 3.15
N LYS A 83 -7.61 -4.82 1.98
CA LYS A 83 -6.61 -4.20 1.10
C LYS A 83 -6.16 -2.81 1.59
N MET A 84 -6.83 -2.27 2.61
CA MET A 84 -6.38 -1.10 3.37
C MET A 84 -5.84 -1.54 4.73
N GLY A 85 -4.53 -1.80 4.77
CA GLY A 85 -3.76 -1.97 6.01
C GLY A 85 -3.19 -0.65 6.50
N ALA A 86 -3.01 -0.50 7.83
CA ALA A 86 -2.56 0.74 8.47
C ALA A 86 -1.17 1.25 8.06
N PHE A 87 -0.38 0.44 7.37
CA PHE A 87 1.02 0.72 7.12
C PHE A 87 1.39 0.60 5.64
N GLY A 88 0.62 1.29 4.80
CA GLY A 88 1.09 1.63 3.46
C GLY A 88 1.31 0.44 2.53
N GLN A 89 0.66 -0.69 2.76
CA GLN A 89 0.50 -1.72 1.74
C GLN A 89 -0.58 -1.26 0.75
N MET A 90 -0.40 -0.07 0.17
CA MET A 90 -1.07 0.26 -1.09
C MET A 90 -0.59 -0.79 -2.09
N GLY A 91 -1.54 -1.56 -2.62
CA GLY A 91 -1.26 -2.68 -3.49
C GLY A 91 -0.24 -2.35 -4.58
N MET A 92 0.86 -3.09 -4.58
CA MET A 92 1.57 -3.52 -5.78
C MET A 92 0.65 -4.49 -6.56
N GLY A 93 -0.53 -4.02 -6.95
CA GLY A 93 -1.62 -4.84 -7.47
C GLY A 93 -2.65 -3.98 -8.19
N GLY A 94 -2.17 -3.11 -9.08
CA GLY A 94 -3.01 -2.17 -9.80
C GLY A 94 -2.27 -1.43 -10.90
N LYS A 95 -1.89 -2.16 -11.95
CA LYS A 95 -1.64 -1.63 -13.30
C LYS A 95 -0.67 -0.44 -13.39
N HIS A 96 0.64 -0.73 -13.36
CA HIS A 96 1.52 -0.06 -14.32
C HIS A 96 1.49 -0.90 -15.60
N GLY A 97 1.03 -0.28 -16.67
CA GLY A 97 0.87 -0.91 -17.96
C GLY A 97 2.21 -1.38 -18.53
N LYS A 98 2.09 -2.40 -19.39
CA LYS A 98 3.01 -2.75 -20.48
C LYS A 98 4.09 -1.69 -20.76
N MET A 99 5.32 -1.94 -20.31
CA MET A 99 6.57 -1.72 -21.06
C MET A 99 7.73 -2.16 -20.17
N GLY A 100 8.52 -3.13 -20.66
CA GLY A 100 9.62 -3.71 -19.89
C GLY A 100 9.93 -5.16 -20.23
N GLY A 101 9.30 -5.73 -21.25
CA GLY A 101 9.82 -6.92 -21.91
C GLY A 101 11.08 -6.60 -22.69
N LYS A 102 12.22 -6.44 -22.00
CA LYS A 102 13.57 -6.72 -22.52
C LYS A 102 14.44 -7.24 -21.38
N LYS A 103 14.13 -8.47 -20.97
CA LYS A 103 15.16 -9.43 -20.54
C LYS A 103 16.26 -9.42 -21.62
N GLY A 104 17.50 -9.38 -21.15
CA GLY A 104 18.70 -9.26 -21.96
C GLY A 104 18.68 -10.09 -23.23
N GLY A 105 18.78 -9.39 -24.36
CA GLY A 105 19.35 -9.92 -25.58
C GLY A 105 20.69 -9.23 -25.75
N MET A 106 21.76 -9.98 -25.47
CA MET A 106 23.12 -9.64 -25.90
C MET A 106 23.08 -9.20 -27.35
N ARG A 107 23.25 -7.90 -27.59
CA ARG A 107 23.60 -7.36 -28.90
C ARG A 107 24.96 -6.67 -28.75
N GLY A 108 25.92 -7.47 -28.29
CA GLY A 108 27.34 -7.22 -28.55
C GLY A 108 27.54 -7.39 -30.05
N GLY A 109 28.03 -6.35 -30.70
CA GLY A 109 28.18 -6.26 -32.13
C GLY A 109 29.04 -7.41 -32.66
N ASN A 110 28.43 -8.25 -33.49
CA ASN A 110 29.14 -9.01 -34.49
C ASN A 110 29.44 -8.03 -35.63
N ASN A 111 30.66 -7.49 -35.67
CA ASN A 111 31.21 -6.87 -36.86
C ASN A 111 32.44 -7.68 -37.29
N GLY A 112 32.16 -8.67 -38.13
CA GLY A 112 33.01 -9.16 -39.21
C GLY A 112 34.48 -9.40 -38.93
N ASN A 113 34.82 -10.61 -38.52
CA ASN A 113 35.85 -11.37 -39.23
C ASN A 113 35.69 -12.86 -38.91
N CYS A 114 35.36 -13.67 -39.93
CA CYS A 114 35.68 -15.11 -40.08
C CYS A 114 34.73 -15.77 -41.10
N PRO A 115 35.10 -15.82 -42.39
CA PRO A 115 34.85 -16.99 -43.21
C PRO A 115 36.01 -17.97 -43.08
N MET A 116 35.76 -19.15 -42.50
CA MET A 116 36.57 -20.33 -42.74
C MET A 116 36.16 -20.91 -44.10
N VAL A 117 37.07 -20.87 -45.09
CA VAL A 117 37.08 -21.84 -46.19
C VAL A 117 38.53 -22.17 -46.53
N THR A 118 38.81 -23.47 -46.50
CA THR A 118 40.03 -24.16 -46.87
C THR A 118 40.06 -24.37 -48.39
N GLN A 119 41.14 -23.96 -49.06
CA GLN A 119 41.89 -24.70 -50.09
C GLN A 119 43.15 -23.91 -50.47
#